data_AF-F6ZW81-F1
#
_entry.id   AF-F6ZW81-F1
#
_cell.length_a   1.000
_cell.length_b   1.000
_cell.length_c   1.000
_cell.angle_alpha   90.00
_cell.angle_beta   90.00
_cell.angle_gamma   90.00
#
_symmetry.space_group_name_H-M   'P 1'
#
loop_
_entity.id
_entity.type
_entity.pdbx_description
1 polymer ?
#
loop_
_entity_poly.entity_id
_entity_poly.type
_entity_poly.pdbx_seq_one_letter_code
_entity_poly.pdbx_strand_id
1 'polypeptide(L)'
;AADLAITIGSSLQIVPAANLPLLTKKNGGKVVIINLQQTKHDKKADLLIRGYADDIMRIVMNKLNILVPSYTKPVVRLCSDNKIPDSVNLD
;
A
#
# COMPACT_ATOMS: atom_id res chain seq x y z
N ALA A 1 8.87 12.23 -7.39
CA ALA A 1 9.21 10.87 -6.95
C ALA A 1 8.60 10.65 -5.57
N ALA A 2 8.19 9.43 -5.22
CA ALA A 2 7.67 9.15 -3.88
C ALA A 2 8.80 9.10 -2.85
N ASP A 3 8.49 9.46 -1.60
CA ASP A 3 9.33 9.28 -0.41
C ASP A 3 9.06 7.95 0.31
N LEU A 4 7.93 7.31 0.00
CA LEU A 4 7.52 5.99 0.50
C LEU A 4 6.87 5.17 -0.62
N ALA A 5 7.26 3.90 -0.76
CA ALA A 5 6.60 2.93 -1.62
C ALA A 5 6.16 1.72 -0.81
N ILE A 6 4.89 1.35 -0.92
CA ILE A 6 4.31 0.19 -0.25
C ILE A 6 3.88 -0.82 -1.32
N THR A 7 4.45 -2.02 -1.28
CA THR A 7 4.06 -3.14 -2.15
C THR A 7 3.18 -4.08 -1.36
N ILE A 8 2.01 -4.43 -1.89
CA ILE A 8 1.05 -5.32 -1.24
C ILE A 8 0.69 -6.46 -2.20
N GLY A 9 0.87 -7.71 -1.76
CA GLY A 9 0.41 -8.89 -2.51
C GLY A 9 1.13 -9.17 -3.82
N SER A 10 2.38 -8.72 -3.97
CA SER A 10 3.20 -8.95 -5.17
C SER A 10 4.53 -9.62 -4.84
N SER A 11 4.93 -10.60 -5.65
CA SER A 11 6.24 -11.25 -5.57
C SER A 11 7.39 -10.39 -6.12
N LEU A 12 7.07 -9.26 -6.78
CA LEU A 12 8.02 -8.35 -7.43
C LEU A 12 8.96 -9.05 -8.44
N GLN A 13 8.46 -10.05 -9.16
CA GLN A 13 9.28 -10.76 -10.15
C GLN A 13 9.24 -10.13 -11.54
N ILE A 14 8.10 -9.53 -11.91
CA ILE A 14 7.82 -9.08 -13.27
C ILE A 14 8.23 -7.61 -13.46
N VAL A 15 9.13 -7.39 -14.42
CA VAL A 15 9.63 -6.07 -14.83
C VAL A 15 8.70 -5.52 -15.94
N PRO A 16 8.36 -4.22 -15.97
CA PRO A 16 8.96 -3.12 -15.20
C PRO A 16 8.33 -2.85 -13.82
N ALA A 17 7.15 -3.38 -13.53
CA ALA A 17 6.42 -3.08 -12.30
C ALA A 17 7.24 -3.36 -11.02
N ALA A 18 7.99 -4.47 -11.01
CA ALA A 18 8.88 -4.85 -9.92
C ALA A 18 9.95 -3.79 -9.57
N ASN A 19 10.33 -2.94 -10.53
CA ASN A 19 11.33 -1.91 -10.32
C ASN A 19 10.76 -0.63 -9.69
N LEU A 20 9.44 -0.44 -9.68
CA LEU A 20 8.83 0.79 -9.17
C LEU A 20 9.20 1.09 -7.70
N PRO A 21 9.11 0.14 -6.75
CA PRO A 21 9.52 0.39 -5.37
C PRO A 21 11.03 0.68 -5.27
N LEU A 22 11.84 0.10 -6.16
CA LEU A 22 13.28 0.33 -6.18
C LEU A 22 13.65 1.73 -6.65
N LEU A 23 12.85 2.35 -7.52
CA LEU A 23 13.03 3.75 -7.90
C LEU A 23 12.85 4.66 -6.69
N THR A 24 11.85 4.41 -5.85
CA THR A 24 11.68 5.14 -4.58
C THR A 24 12.90 4.99 -3.68
N LYS A 25 13.40 3.77 -3.50
CA LYS A 25 14.61 3.51 -2.69
C LYS A 25 15.84 4.25 -3.21
N LYS A 26 16.07 4.24 -4.53
CA LYS A 26 17.19 4.93 -5.17
C LYS A 26 17.14 6.45 -4.96
N ASN A 27 15.95 7.01 -4.85
CA ASN A 27 15.74 8.44 -4.61
C ASN A 27 15.75 8.82 -3.12
N GLY A 28 16.22 7.92 -2.23
CA GLY A 28 16.28 8.16 -0.79
C GLY A 28 14.98 7.91 -0.03
N GLY A 29 13.92 7.46 -0.72
CA GLY A 29 12.68 7.06 -0.09
C GLY A 29 12.74 5.69 0.59
N LYS A 30 11.71 5.36 1.35
CA LYS A 30 11.56 4.08 2.05
C LYS A 30 10.71 3.09 1.25
N VAL A 31 10.99 1.80 1.41
CA VAL A 31 10.25 0.72 0.78
C VAL A 31 9.69 -0.23 1.84
N VAL A 32 8.38 -0.47 1.78
CA VAL A 32 7.67 -1.44 2.61
C VAL A 32 7.12 -2.54 1.71
N ILE A 33 7.32 -3.80 2.11
CA ILE A 33 6.80 -4.96 1.40
C ILE A 33 5.90 -5.77 2.33
N ILE A 34 4.66 -5.99 1.89
CA ILE A 34 3.66 -6.82 2.53
C ILE A 34 3.33 -7.98 1.60
N ASN A 35 3.82 -9.18 1.93
CA ASN A 35 3.52 -10.38 1.16
C ASN A 35 3.72 -11.64 2.01
N LEU A 36 2.86 -12.65 1.83
CA LEU A 36 3.00 -13.93 2.53
C LEU A 36 4.28 -14.68 2.14
N GLN A 37 4.57 -14.69 0.84
CA GLN A 37 5.73 -15.39 0.27
C GLN A 37 6.93 -14.46 0.09
N GLN A 38 8.11 -15.05 -0.05
CA GLN A 38 9.34 -14.33 -0.38
C GLN A 38 9.17 -13.51 -1.67
N THR A 39 9.73 -12.31 -1.70
CA THR A 39 9.73 -11.46 -2.90
C THR A 39 11.14 -11.33 -3.46
N LYS A 40 11.26 -10.95 -4.74
CA LYS A 40 12.57 -10.72 -5.39
C LYS A 40 13.40 -9.63 -4.69
N HIS A 41 12.76 -8.73 -3.94
CA HIS A 41 13.38 -7.50 -3.45
C HIS A 41 13.31 -7.34 -1.92
N ASP A 42 13.08 -8.42 -1.18
CA ASP A 42 13.00 -8.39 0.29
C ASP A 42 14.22 -7.72 0.95
N LYS A 43 15.44 -8.01 0.45
CA LYS A 43 16.70 -7.43 0.97
C LYS A 43 16.79 -5.90 0.80
N LYS A 44 15.94 -5.30 -0.02
CA LYS A 44 15.92 -3.86 -0.29
C LYS A 44 14.80 -3.13 0.45
N ALA A 45 13.93 -3.85 1.15
CA ALA A 45 12.86 -3.27 1.95
C ALA A 45 13.41 -2.69 3.26
N ASP A 46 12.90 -1.53 3.66
CA ASP A 46 13.10 -0.95 4.99
C ASP A 46 12.21 -1.64 6.03
N LEU A 47 11.04 -2.14 5.61
CA LEU A 47 10.14 -2.93 6.43
C LEU A 47 9.55 -4.06 5.59
N LEU A 48 9.65 -5.28 6.12
CA LEU A 48 9.14 -6.49 5.50
C LEU A 48 8.13 -7.16 6.43
N ILE A 49 6.90 -7.33 5.97
CA ILE A 49 5.82 -7.93 6.76
C ILE A 49 5.30 -9.17 6.03
N ARG A 50 5.35 -10.31 6.72
CA ARG A 50 4.78 -11.59 6.27
C ARG A 50 3.43 -11.80 6.91
N GLY A 51 2.36 -11.49 6.17
CA GLY A 51 1.00 -11.64 6.67
C GLY A 51 -0.04 -11.36 5.59
N TYR A 52 -1.30 -11.60 5.93
CA TYR A 52 -2.42 -11.30 5.06
C TYR A 52 -2.57 -9.78 4.89
N ALA A 53 -2.74 -9.36 3.64
CA ALA A 53 -2.88 -7.95 3.29
C ALA A 53 -4.04 -7.30 4.04
N ASP A 54 -5.19 -7.99 4.11
CA ASP A 54 -6.40 -7.47 4.76
C ASP A 54 -6.20 -7.20 6.24
N ASP A 55 -5.55 -8.12 6.98
CA ASP A 55 -5.28 -7.96 8.41
C ASP A 55 -4.35 -6.78 8.68
N ILE A 56 -3.28 -6.68 7.88
CA ILE A 56 -2.31 -5.60 8.01
C ILE A 56 -2.96 -4.25 7.67
N MET A 57 -3.73 -4.19 6.58
CA MET A 57 -4.41 -2.96 6.18
C MET A 57 -5.48 -2.56 7.20
N ARG A 58 -6.19 -3.51 7.82
CA ARG A 58 -7.11 -3.22 8.93
C ARG A 58 -6.40 -2.57 10.12
N ILE A 59 -5.23 -3.11 10.51
CA ILE A 59 -4.42 -2.54 11.60
C ILE A 59 -3.95 -1.12 11.23
N VAL A 60 -3.51 -0.91 9.99
CA VAL A 60 -3.07 0.40 9.48
C VAL A 60 -4.22 1.41 9.52
N MET A 61 -5.39 1.04 9.00
CA MET A 61 -6.57 1.90 8.96
C MET A 61 -7.05 2.26 10.38
N ASN A 62 -7.05 1.29 11.32
CA ASN A 62 -7.35 1.55 12.73
C ASN A 62 -6.34 2.52 13.36
N LYS A 63 -5.04 2.37 13.08
CA LYS A 63 -4.00 3.29 13.58
C LYS A 63 -4.10 4.70 13.00
N LEU A 64 -4.59 4.83 11.77
CA LEU A 64 -4.82 6.11 11.10
C LEU A 64 -6.18 6.72 11.44
N ASN A 65 -7.02 6.02 12.21
CA ASN A 65 -8.41 6.41 12.49
C ASN A 65 -9.23 6.63 11.21
N ILE A 66 -9.04 5.77 10.20
CA ILE A 66 -9.76 5.81 8.92
C ILE A 66 -10.71 4.61 8.85
N LEU A 67 -12.00 4.86 8.63
CA LEU A 67 -12.98 3.81 8.39
C LEU A 67 -12.81 3.23 6.99
N VAL A 68 -12.77 1.90 6.87
CA VAL A 68 -12.80 1.22 5.57
C VAL A 68 -14.25 1.18 5.07
N PRO A 69 -14.59 1.88 3.99
CA PRO A 69 -15.96 1.95 3.50
C PRO A 69 -16.41 0.61 2.90
N SER A 70 -17.69 0.28 3.06
CA SER A 70 -18.28 -0.88 2.39
C SER A 70 -18.40 -0.63 0.89
N TYR A 71 -18.03 -1.63 0.10
CA TYR A 71 -18.26 -1.59 -1.35
C TYR A 71 -19.75 -1.72 -1.64
N THR A 72 -20.27 -0.85 -2.52
CA THR A 72 -21.70 -0.81 -2.87
C THR A 72 -21.96 -1.20 -4.32
N LYS A 73 -21.32 -0.53 -5.27
CA LYS A 73 -21.49 -0.75 -6.71
C LYS A 73 -20.26 -0.32 -7.50
N PRO A 74 -20.09 -0.80 -8.75
CA PRO A 74 -19.04 -0.30 -9.64
C PRO A 74 -19.22 1.19 -9.92
N VAL A 75 -18.16 1.97 -9.74
CA VAL A 75 -18.13 3.41 -10.04
C VAL A 75 -16.81 3.73 -10.74
N VAL A 76 -16.88 4.46 -11.86
CA VAL A 76 -15.70 5.01 -12.52
C VAL A 76 -15.45 6.42 -11.96
N ARG A 77 -14.25 6.65 -11.41
CA ARG A 77 -13.79 7.98 -10.99
C ARG A 77 -12.85 8.52 -12.06
N LEU A 78 -13.23 9.63 -12.69
CA LEU A 78 -12.42 10.28 -13.74
C LEU A 78 -11.45 11.32 -13.18
N CYS A 79 -11.59 11.70 -11.91
CA CYS A 79 -10.77 12.69 -11.24
C CYS A 79 -10.30 12.17 -9.88
N SER A 80 -9.17 12.71 -9.42
CA SER A 80 -8.65 12.45 -8.07
C SER A 80 -9.32 13.42 -7.10
N ASP A 81 -10.27 12.91 -6.34
CA ASP A 81 -10.88 13.65 -5.25
C ASP A 81 -10.12 13.25 -3.98
N ASN A 82 -9.04 13.96 -3.62
CA ASN A 82 -8.27 13.71 -2.38
C ASN A 82 -9.07 14.04 -1.10
N LYS A 83 -10.40 13.99 -1.17
CA LYS A 83 -11.29 14.18 -0.04
C LYS A 83 -11.25 12.90 0.79
N ILE A 84 -11.01 13.08 2.08
CA ILE A 84 -11.28 12.04 3.07
C ILE A 84 -12.76 11.67 2.89
N PRO A 85 -13.13 10.38 2.83
CA PRO A 85 -14.52 9.98 2.74
C PRO A 85 -15.33 10.70 3.81
N ASP A 86 -16.49 11.28 3.46
CA ASP A 86 -17.35 12.05 4.36
C ASP A 86 -17.89 11.23 5.56
N SER A 87 -17.46 9.97 5.71
CA SER A 87 -17.75 9.08 6.85
C SER A 87 -16.85 9.32 8.08
N VAL A 88 -16.12 10.44 8.17
CA VAL A 88 -15.48 10.90 9.42
C VAL A 88 -16.40 11.95 10.07
N ASN A 89 -17.60 11.51 10.45
CA ASN A 89 -18.40 12.12 11.50
C ASN A 89 -18.94 10.96 12.33
N LEU A 90 -18.16 10.57 13.31
CA LEU A 90 -18.64 9.84 14.48
C LEU A 90 -18.36 10.80 15.63
N ASP A 91 -19.43 11.28 16.26
CA ASP A 91 -19.39 11.99 17.54
C ASP A 91 -18.56 11.23 18.58
#